data_AF-A0A3N4LHR8-F1
#
_entry.id   AF-A0A3N4LHR8-F1
#
_cell.length_a   1.000
_cell.length_b   1.000
_cell.length_c   1.000
_cell.angle_alpha   90.00
_cell.angle_beta   90.00
_cell.angle_gamma   90.00
#
_symmetry.space_group_name_H-M   'P 1'
#
loop_
_entity.id
_entity.type
_entity.pdbx_description
1 polymer ?
#
loop_
_entity_poly.entity_id
_entity_poly.type
_entity_poly.pdbx_seq_one_letter_code
_entity_poly.pdbx_strand_id
1 'polypeptide(L)'
;MSYSDETVLSKLSALNETQEGIVSIAQWVMFHRRYAKRTAELWLQRVRESAAQRKLNLIYLANEVVQQSKARRKEDFVQAFAPIIAEATELAYQAPPDIQQKVKRVVQVWRQRLIFDNDTLNAIEARVEAVEKGKPMGGIGRKIGGGILGGGLSGAAAVPQELKQIVTNHQALSGKLSASTISYGSANMEYNKHMESNNIPAPPVYAARLSQLLKTLDTAHTAVQDAITARSELIKNLELLLDTNKTALANEQQQLDELTMKRTKVTEMKREVENKILSGLDSNGNGSREGESATPSKSPEEIERPEVEALTPPPMDDYEEQEAAAPQHEYPQYEGPDLFSTLSALNGSPIGKREVIDEMGGMDELDSDVAEMLRNEAQAQAGQHQHKRIRLDLVVPGGDEDGEYHP
;
A
#
# COMPACT_ATOMS: atom_id res chain seq x y z
N MET A 1 6.38 -16.17 32.36
CA MET A 1 7.53 -16.28 31.42
C MET A 1 8.24 -14.94 31.40
N SER A 2 9.54 -14.92 31.65
CA SER A 2 10.39 -13.73 31.56
C SER A 2 10.46 -13.23 30.10
N TYR A 3 10.73 -11.94 29.94
CA TYR A 3 11.02 -11.36 28.64
C TYR A 3 12.49 -11.62 28.27
N SER A 4 12.71 -12.23 27.11
CA SER A 4 14.01 -12.30 26.45
C SER A 4 13.80 -12.28 24.94
N ASP A 5 14.80 -11.79 24.20
CA ASP A 5 14.75 -11.73 22.73
C ASP A 5 14.52 -13.13 22.13
N GLU A 6 15.15 -14.17 22.70
CA GLU A 6 14.96 -15.57 22.32
C GLU A 6 13.51 -16.03 22.53
N THR A 7 12.87 -15.65 23.65
CA THR A 7 11.47 -15.99 23.92
C THR A 7 10.54 -15.31 22.91
N VAL A 8 10.84 -14.07 22.51
CA VAL A 8 10.08 -13.35 21.47
C VAL A 8 10.22 -14.07 20.13
N LEU A 9 11.44 -14.35 19.68
CA LEU A 9 11.71 -15.02 18.40
C LEU A 9 11.12 -16.44 18.34
N SER A 10 11.18 -17.18 19.45
CA SER A 10 10.53 -18.48 19.60
C SER A 10 9.01 -18.37 19.43
N LYS A 11 8.36 -17.43 20.11
CA LYS A 11 6.91 -17.19 19.98
C LYS A 11 6.51 -16.75 18.57
N LEU A 12 7.27 -15.86 17.94
CA LEU A 12 7.03 -15.44 16.56
C LEU A 12 7.20 -16.59 15.56
N SER A 13 8.09 -17.54 15.86
CA SER A 13 8.32 -18.74 15.02
C SER A 13 7.27 -19.82 15.25
N ALA A 14 6.67 -19.89 16.43
CA ALA A 14 5.54 -20.78 16.74
C ALA A 14 4.17 -20.20 16.27
N LEU A 15 4.13 -18.97 15.77
CA LEU A 15 2.90 -18.29 15.37
C LEU A 15 2.20 -18.97 14.18
N ASN A 16 1.01 -19.50 14.40
CA ASN A 16 0.14 -20.10 13.39
C ASN A 16 -1.01 -19.14 12.99
N GLU A 17 -1.87 -19.56 12.07
CA GLU A 17 -3.01 -18.79 11.56
C GLU A 17 -4.24 -18.79 12.48
N THR A 18 -4.21 -19.55 13.57
CA THR A 18 -5.39 -19.67 14.44
C THR A 18 -5.58 -18.40 15.24
N GLN A 19 -6.83 -17.95 15.34
CA GLN A 19 -7.18 -16.75 16.10
C GLN A 19 -6.72 -16.87 17.57
N GLU A 20 -6.88 -18.05 18.16
CA GLU A 20 -6.41 -18.32 19.53
C GLU A 20 -4.90 -18.16 19.69
N GLY A 21 -4.11 -18.64 18.72
CA GLY A 21 -2.65 -18.51 18.71
C GLY A 21 -2.21 -17.05 18.60
N ILE A 22 -2.82 -16.30 17.68
CA ILE A 22 -2.55 -14.87 17.47
C ILE A 22 -2.90 -14.06 18.73
N VAL A 23 -4.10 -14.26 19.29
CA VAL A 23 -4.57 -13.54 20.49
C VAL A 23 -3.70 -13.87 21.71
N SER A 24 -3.36 -15.14 21.92
CA SER A 24 -2.53 -15.57 23.05
C SER A 24 -1.13 -14.92 23.01
N ILE A 25 -0.49 -14.90 21.83
CA ILE A 25 0.82 -14.25 21.66
C ILE A 25 0.68 -12.73 21.82
N ALA A 26 -0.35 -12.11 21.25
CA ALA A 26 -0.61 -10.67 21.39
C ALA A 26 -0.77 -10.27 22.87
N GLN A 27 -1.50 -11.05 23.67
CA GLN A 27 -1.66 -10.82 25.11
C GLN A 27 -0.33 -10.86 25.85
N TRP A 28 0.52 -11.86 25.56
CA TRP A 28 1.84 -11.96 26.17
C TRP A 28 2.76 -10.79 25.77
N VAL A 29 2.72 -10.37 24.49
CA VAL A 29 3.45 -9.19 23.99
C VAL A 29 2.97 -7.92 24.70
N MET A 30 1.65 -7.72 24.82
CA MET A 30 1.07 -6.56 25.49
C MET A 30 1.38 -6.51 27.00
N PHE A 31 1.49 -7.67 27.66
CA PHE A 31 1.92 -7.74 29.05
C PHE A 31 3.34 -7.14 29.22
N HIS A 32 4.21 -7.36 28.24
CA HIS A 32 5.59 -6.86 28.22
C HIS A 32 5.76 -5.52 27.48
N ARG A 33 4.78 -4.62 27.54
CA ARG A 33 4.80 -3.32 26.82
C ARG A 33 6.03 -2.45 27.03
N ARG A 34 6.75 -2.61 28.16
CA ARG A 34 8.00 -1.87 28.43
C ARG A 34 9.06 -2.15 27.36
N TYR A 35 8.96 -3.27 26.68
CA TYR A 35 9.84 -3.68 25.59
C TYR A 35 9.17 -3.56 24.23
N ALA A 36 8.19 -2.65 24.07
CA ALA A 36 7.44 -2.48 22.82
C ALA A 36 8.37 -2.21 21.62
N LYS A 37 9.32 -1.29 21.77
CA LYS A 37 10.31 -0.97 20.74
C LYS A 37 11.14 -2.19 20.34
N ARG A 38 11.72 -2.90 21.32
CA ARG A 38 12.54 -4.09 21.06
C ARG A 38 11.74 -5.21 20.41
N THR A 39 10.50 -5.40 20.84
CA THR A 39 9.59 -6.41 20.26
C THR A 39 9.22 -6.07 18.81
N ALA A 40 9.00 -4.79 18.51
CA ALA A 40 8.71 -4.29 17.16
C ALA A 40 9.92 -4.50 16.21
N GLU A 41 11.15 -4.26 16.69
CA GLU A 41 12.39 -4.52 15.95
C GLU A 41 12.56 -6.01 15.62
N LEU A 42 12.41 -6.90 16.61
CA LEU A 42 12.50 -8.35 16.43
C LEU A 42 11.39 -8.88 15.51
N TRP A 43 10.19 -8.31 15.62
CA TRP A 43 9.09 -8.62 14.72
C TRP A 43 9.42 -8.26 13.27
N LEU A 44 9.96 -7.06 13.01
CA LEU A 44 10.34 -6.65 11.66
C LEU A 44 11.44 -7.56 11.08
N GLN A 45 12.45 -7.89 11.89
CA GLN A 45 13.48 -8.85 11.52
C GLN A 45 12.84 -10.17 11.07
N ARG A 46 11.90 -10.69 11.87
CA ARG A 46 11.20 -11.93 11.53
C ARG A 46 10.35 -11.80 10.27
N VAL A 47 9.71 -10.65 10.01
CA VAL A 47 8.97 -10.40 8.76
C VAL A 47 9.90 -10.48 7.55
N ARG A 48 11.11 -9.91 7.63
CA ARG A 48 12.10 -9.96 6.53
C ARG A 48 12.56 -11.39 6.22
N GLU A 49 12.70 -12.23 7.23
CA GLU A 49 13.20 -13.62 7.13
C GLU A 49 12.09 -14.66 6.82
N SER A 50 10.83 -14.25 6.74
CA SER A 50 9.67 -15.15 6.61
C SER A 50 9.17 -15.34 5.18
N ALA A 51 8.59 -16.51 4.89
CA ALA A 51 7.80 -16.72 3.67
C ALA A 51 6.47 -15.95 3.70
N ALA A 52 5.86 -15.74 2.52
CA ALA A 52 4.64 -14.92 2.34
C ALA A 52 3.50 -15.25 3.33
N GLN A 53 3.17 -16.53 3.50
CA GLN A 53 2.12 -16.96 4.42
C GLN A 53 2.43 -16.59 5.88
N ARG A 54 3.69 -16.77 6.29
CA ARG A 54 4.11 -16.42 7.65
C ARG A 54 4.14 -14.92 7.88
N LYS A 55 4.53 -14.13 6.87
CA LYS A 55 4.45 -12.66 6.91
C LYS A 55 3.01 -12.20 7.16
N LEU A 56 2.02 -12.83 6.53
CA LEU A 56 0.61 -12.53 6.79
C LEU A 56 0.23 -12.74 8.27
N ASN A 57 0.64 -13.86 8.87
CA ASN A 57 0.37 -14.15 10.29
C ASN A 57 1.01 -13.10 11.21
N LEU A 58 2.24 -12.69 10.89
CA LEU A 58 2.94 -11.64 11.61
C LEU A 58 2.23 -10.28 11.49
N ILE A 59 1.64 -9.98 10.32
CA ILE A 59 0.79 -8.79 10.13
C ILE A 59 -0.49 -8.88 10.97
N TYR A 60 -1.13 -10.05 11.05
CA TYR A 60 -2.30 -10.25 11.93
C TYR A 60 -1.94 -10.09 13.41
N LEU A 61 -0.79 -10.59 13.84
CA LEU A 61 -0.30 -10.37 15.19
C LEU A 61 -0.06 -8.88 15.48
N ALA A 62 0.62 -8.17 14.57
CA ALA A 62 0.85 -6.74 14.72
C ALA A 62 -0.48 -5.98 14.81
N ASN A 63 -1.43 -6.32 13.93
CA ASN A 63 -2.79 -5.79 13.92
C ASN A 63 -3.50 -5.97 15.28
N GLU A 64 -3.47 -7.18 15.84
CA GLU A 64 -4.07 -7.48 17.14
C GLU A 64 -3.43 -6.65 18.27
N VAL A 65 -2.09 -6.57 18.28
CA VAL A 65 -1.33 -5.81 19.29
C VAL A 65 -1.63 -4.31 19.21
N VAL A 66 -1.56 -3.68 18.04
CA VAL A 66 -1.76 -2.23 17.92
C VAL A 66 -3.20 -1.83 18.20
N GLN A 67 -4.18 -2.64 17.77
CA GLN A 67 -5.59 -2.37 18.05
C GLN A 67 -5.92 -2.50 19.53
N GLN A 68 -5.49 -3.59 20.19
CA GLN A 68 -5.71 -3.75 21.62
C GLN A 68 -4.94 -2.71 22.45
N SER A 69 -3.72 -2.36 22.04
CA SER A 69 -2.93 -1.31 22.70
C SER A 69 -3.68 0.03 22.65
N LYS A 70 -4.19 0.40 21.47
CA LYS A 70 -4.99 1.62 21.29
C LYS A 70 -6.31 1.60 22.07
N ALA A 71 -7.04 0.49 22.04
CA ALA A 71 -8.29 0.34 22.81
C ALA A 71 -8.07 0.50 24.33
N ARG A 72 -6.91 0.07 24.83
CA ARG A 72 -6.50 0.24 26.24
C ARG A 72 -5.84 1.60 26.53
N ARG A 73 -5.86 2.53 25.58
CA ARG A 73 -5.21 3.87 25.66
C ARG A 73 -3.72 3.80 26.00
N LYS A 74 -3.04 2.76 25.50
CA LYS A 74 -1.58 2.59 25.62
C LYS A 74 -0.99 2.71 24.23
N GLU A 75 -0.25 3.77 23.96
CA GLU A 75 0.28 4.03 22.61
C GLU A 75 1.68 3.45 22.38
N ASP A 76 2.28 2.79 23.38
CA ASP A 76 3.65 2.27 23.33
C ASP A 76 3.91 1.42 22.06
N PHE A 77 2.98 0.51 21.73
CA PHE A 77 3.08 -0.31 20.53
C PHE A 77 2.73 0.47 19.26
N VAL A 78 1.75 1.36 19.28
CA VAL A 78 1.40 2.17 18.10
C VAL A 78 2.60 3.02 17.68
N GLN A 79 3.27 3.68 18.64
CA GLN A 79 4.47 4.47 18.41
C GLN A 79 5.68 3.62 17.99
N ALA A 80 5.84 2.42 18.56
CA ALA A 80 6.93 1.52 18.18
C ALA A 80 6.77 0.94 16.76
N PHE A 81 5.54 0.63 16.34
CA PHE A 81 5.26 0.06 15.03
C PHE A 81 5.18 1.12 13.92
N ALA A 82 4.76 2.36 14.20
CA ALA A 82 4.62 3.42 13.20
C ALA A 82 5.82 3.58 12.23
N PRO A 83 7.09 3.65 12.69
CA PRO A 83 8.22 3.84 11.76
C PRO A 83 8.55 2.62 10.90
N ILE A 84 8.08 1.42 11.26
CA ILE A 84 8.46 0.15 10.62
C ILE A 84 7.31 -0.52 9.86
N ILE A 85 6.06 -0.14 10.16
CA ILE A 85 4.87 -0.85 9.68
C ILE A 85 4.74 -0.74 8.16
N ALA A 86 5.09 0.41 7.58
CA ALA A 86 5.04 0.64 6.14
C ALA A 86 5.98 -0.30 5.37
N GLU A 87 7.20 -0.50 5.87
CA GLU A 87 8.16 -1.47 5.30
C GLU A 87 7.67 -2.90 5.46
N ALA A 88 7.17 -3.26 6.65
CA ALA A 88 6.70 -4.62 6.90
C ALA A 88 5.48 -4.99 6.04
N THR A 89 4.55 -4.05 5.85
CA THR A 89 3.38 -4.25 4.98
C THR A 89 3.80 -4.41 3.53
N GLU A 90 4.77 -3.63 3.04
CA GLU A 90 5.35 -3.81 1.70
C GLU A 90 5.92 -5.21 1.50
N LEU A 91 6.72 -5.69 2.45
CA LEU A 91 7.32 -7.03 2.41
C LEU A 91 6.28 -8.16 2.45
N ALA A 92 5.17 -7.95 3.16
CA ALA A 92 4.04 -8.88 3.21
C ALA A 92 3.17 -8.82 1.93
N TYR A 93 3.16 -7.68 1.25
CA TYR A 93 2.41 -7.47 0.01
C TYR A 93 3.12 -8.07 -1.22
N GLN A 94 4.43 -8.33 -1.13
CA GLN A 94 5.17 -9.16 -2.10
C GLN A 94 4.81 -10.66 -1.94
N ALA A 95 3.56 -10.99 -2.23
CA ALA A 95 2.95 -12.30 -2.05
C ALA A 95 1.92 -12.58 -3.18
N PRO A 96 1.39 -13.81 -3.31
CA PRO A 96 0.30 -14.11 -4.24
C PRO A 96 -0.95 -13.26 -4.00
N PRO A 97 -1.83 -13.09 -5.03
CA PRO A 97 -3.01 -12.23 -4.95
C PRO A 97 -3.92 -12.49 -3.74
N ASP A 98 -4.07 -13.75 -3.33
CA ASP A 98 -4.93 -14.12 -2.20
C ASP A 98 -4.42 -13.54 -0.86
N ILE A 99 -3.10 -13.49 -0.69
CA ILE A 99 -2.45 -12.90 0.49
C ILE A 99 -2.49 -11.37 0.39
N GLN A 100 -2.26 -10.82 -0.80
CA GLN A 100 -2.34 -9.37 -1.03
C GLN A 100 -3.71 -8.80 -0.63
N GLN A 101 -4.80 -9.46 -1.01
CA GLN A 101 -6.16 -9.05 -0.62
C GLN A 101 -6.35 -9.04 0.89
N LYS A 102 -5.82 -10.05 1.60
CA LYS A 102 -5.86 -10.13 3.06
C LYS A 102 -5.05 -9.02 3.73
N VAL A 103 -3.84 -8.72 3.23
CA VAL A 103 -3.01 -7.61 3.72
C VAL A 103 -3.72 -6.27 3.48
N LYS A 104 -4.30 -6.05 2.30
CA LYS A 104 -5.11 -4.87 1.98
C LYS A 104 -6.27 -4.66 2.95
N ARG A 105 -6.98 -5.73 3.29
CA ARG A 105 -8.07 -5.71 4.28
C ARG A 105 -7.57 -5.17 5.63
N VAL A 106 -6.38 -5.61 6.07
CA VAL A 106 -5.78 -5.12 7.33
C VAL A 106 -5.44 -3.63 7.26
N VAL A 107 -4.84 -3.17 6.16
CA VAL A 107 -4.53 -1.74 5.96
C VAL A 107 -5.81 -0.89 5.97
N GLN A 108 -6.87 -1.34 5.32
CA GLN A 108 -8.18 -0.67 5.35
C GLN A 108 -8.73 -0.56 6.78
N VAL A 109 -8.61 -1.63 7.58
CA VAL A 109 -9.03 -1.61 8.99
C VAL A 109 -8.22 -0.59 9.79
N TRP A 110 -6.90 -0.50 9.57
CA TRP A 110 -6.07 0.51 10.21
C TRP A 110 -6.51 1.94 9.87
N ARG A 111 -6.89 2.18 8.61
CA ARG A 111 -7.40 3.48 8.19
C ARG A 111 -8.76 3.80 8.79
N GLN A 112 -9.71 2.88 8.73
CA GLN A 112 -11.07 3.06 9.27
C GLN A 112 -11.06 3.33 10.77
N ARG A 113 -10.17 2.66 11.53
CA ARG A 113 -10.04 2.81 12.99
C ARG A 113 -8.99 3.85 13.39
N LEU A 114 -8.43 4.57 12.42
CA LEU A 114 -7.37 5.57 12.58
C LEU A 114 -6.20 5.07 13.44
N ILE A 115 -5.84 3.79 13.34
CA ILE A 115 -4.91 3.11 14.27
C ILE A 115 -3.56 3.81 14.32
N PHE A 116 -3.05 4.20 13.16
CA PHE A 116 -1.88 5.06 13.00
C PHE A 116 -2.30 6.45 12.54
N ASP A 117 -1.39 7.41 12.64
CA ASP A 117 -1.52 8.75 12.08
C ASP A 117 -1.62 8.71 10.55
N ASN A 118 -2.17 9.78 9.97
CA ASN A 118 -2.40 9.86 8.53
C ASN A 118 -1.10 9.75 7.73
N ASP A 119 0.02 10.27 8.23
CA ASP A 119 1.31 10.20 7.52
C ASP A 119 1.79 8.74 7.41
N THR A 120 1.72 7.98 8.50
CA THR A 120 2.03 6.54 8.49
C THR A 120 1.07 5.76 7.60
N LEU A 121 -0.24 6.02 7.68
CA LEU A 121 -1.23 5.34 6.83
C LEU A 121 -1.00 5.59 5.34
N ASN A 122 -0.73 6.84 4.96
CA ASN A 122 -0.40 7.21 3.58
C ASN A 122 0.91 6.53 3.12
N ALA A 123 1.91 6.44 4.00
CA ALA A 123 3.16 5.75 3.69
C ALA A 123 2.98 4.24 3.45
N ILE A 124 2.10 3.57 4.20
CA ILE A 124 1.76 2.16 3.98
C ILE A 124 1.10 1.99 2.60
N GLU A 125 0.08 2.79 2.30
CA GLU A 125 -0.67 2.69 1.03
C GLU A 125 0.21 2.98 -0.19
N ALA A 126 1.06 4.01 -0.12
CA ALA A 126 1.99 4.35 -1.19
C ALA A 126 2.96 3.20 -1.50
N ARG A 127 3.45 2.48 -0.48
CA ARG A 127 4.33 1.32 -0.67
C ARG A 127 3.59 0.12 -1.25
N VAL A 128 2.38 -0.15 -0.77
CA VAL A 128 1.53 -1.22 -1.32
C VAL A 128 1.22 -0.96 -2.80
N GLU A 129 0.86 0.28 -3.16
CA GLU A 129 0.56 0.67 -4.54
C GLU A 129 1.80 0.59 -5.45
N ALA A 130 2.99 0.93 -4.93
CA ALA A 130 4.25 0.79 -5.66
C ALA A 130 4.55 -0.67 -6.04
N VAL A 131 4.25 -1.62 -5.13
CA VAL A 131 4.37 -3.06 -5.39
C VAL A 131 3.33 -3.53 -6.41
N GLU A 132 2.08 -3.04 -6.35
CA GLU A 132 1.02 -3.38 -7.33
C GLU A 132 1.33 -2.94 -8.75
N LYS A 133 1.94 -1.76 -8.91
CA LYS A 133 2.32 -1.22 -10.23
C LYS A 133 3.57 -1.90 -10.81
N GLY A 134 4.05 -2.98 -10.19
CA GLY A 134 5.09 -3.85 -10.74
C GLY A 134 6.48 -3.22 -10.70
N LYS A 135 6.77 -2.35 -9.72
CA LYS A 135 8.11 -1.77 -9.56
C LYS A 135 8.96 -2.66 -8.64
N PRO A 136 9.93 -3.44 -9.13
CA PRO A 136 10.88 -4.10 -8.25
C PRO A 136 11.82 -3.03 -7.73
N MET A 137 11.88 -2.82 -6.41
CA MET A 137 12.92 -1.98 -5.82
C MET A 137 13.50 -2.66 -4.61
N GLY A 138 14.47 -3.55 -4.85
CA GLY A 138 15.57 -3.74 -3.92
C GLY A 138 16.49 -2.53 -4.03
N GLY A 139 16.77 -1.87 -2.90
CA GLY A 139 17.79 -0.82 -2.83
C GLY A 139 17.39 0.39 -2.02
N ILE A 140 17.73 0.34 -0.74
CA ILE A 140 17.66 1.41 0.25
C ILE A 140 18.30 2.70 -0.27
N GLY A 141 17.55 3.81 -0.27
CA GLY A 141 18.07 5.14 -0.57
C GLY A 141 17.04 6.24 -0.34
N ARG A 142 17.11 6.87 0.84
CA ARG A 142 16.38 8.09 1.23
C ARG A 142 16.12 9.06 0.06
N LYS A 143 14.88 9.50 -0.10
CA LYS A 143 14.55 10.89 -0.48
C LYS A 143 13.17 11.26 0.09
N ILE A 144 13.23 12.07 1.14
CA ILE A 144 12.12 12.90 1.62
C ILE A 144 12.02 14.11 0.68
N GLY A 145 10.79 14.45 0.28
CA GLY A 145 10.42 15.62 -0.51
C GLY A 145 9.64 15.20 -1.74
N GLY A 146 8.38 15.56 -1.97
CA GLY A 146 7.50 16.58 -1.40
C GLY A 146 6.50 16.96 -2.51
N GLY A 147 5.26 17.30 -2.14
CA GLY A 147 4.20 17.78 -3.05
C GLY A 147 3.12 16.71 -3.29
N ILE A 148 1.99 16.69 -2.57
CA ILE A 148 0.81 17.60 -2.69
C ILE A 148 0.29 17.58 -4.13
N LEU A 149 -0.71 16.73 -4.43
CA LEU A 149 -1.86 16.90 -5.33
C LEU A 149 -2.75 15.64 -5.14
N GLY A 150 -3.79 15.68 -4.30
CA GLY A 150 -5.18 15.79 -4.76
C GLY A 150 -5.64 14.51 -5.47
N GLY A 151 -6.30 13.57 -4.78
CA GLY A 151 -7.77 13.50 -4.80
C GLY A 151 -8.24 12.47 -5.83
N GLY A 152 -8.68 11.31 -5.36
CA GLY A 152 -8.94 10.15 -6.21
C GLY A 152 -10.14 10.27 -7.13
N LEU A 153 -10.12 9.50 -8.21
CA LEU A 153 -11.28 8.90 -8.86
C LEU A 153 -10.85 7.58 -9.50
N SER A 154 -11.63 6.55 -9.20
CA SER A 154 -11.71 5.27 -9.88
C SER A 154 -11.87 5.41 -11.39
N GLY A 155 -11.02 4.71 -12.12
CA GLY A 155 -11.08 4.56 -13.58
C GLY A 155 -9.67 4.26 -14.07
N ALA A 156 -9.48 3.11 -14.71
CA ALA A 156 -8.25 2.79 -15.42
C ALA A 156 -8.07 3.76 -16.59
N ALA A 157 -7.66 5.00 -16.30
CA ALA A 157 -7.23 5.95 -17.29
C ALA A 157 -5.81 5.54 -17.67
N ALA A 158 -5.68 4.92 -18.84
CA ALA A 158 -4.39 4.81 -19.51
C ALA A 158 -3.67 6.17 -19.36
N VAL A 159 -2.46 6.14 -18.80
CA VAL A 159 -1.63 7.34 -18.62
C VAL A 159 -1.69 8.15 -19.91
N PRO A 160 -2.15 9.42 -19.88
CA PRO A 160 -2.22 10.27 -21.06
C PRO A 160 -0.92 10.19 -21.86
N GLN A 161 -1.03 10.06 -23.18
CA GLN A 161 0.11 9.83 -24.06
C GLN A 161 1.22 10.89 -23.89
N GLU A 162 0.82 12.14 -23.60
CA GLU A 162 1.72 13.24 -23.28
C GLU A 162 2.61 12.97 -22.05
N LEU A 163 2.04 12.37 -21.00
CA LEU A 163 2.79 12.02 -19.80
C LEU A 163 3.74 10.84 -20.06
N LYS A 164 3.38 9.90 -20.95
CA LYS A 164 4.27 8.81 -21.35
C LYS A 164 5.51 9.34 -22.07
N GLN A 165 5.34 10.30 -22.99
CA GLN A 165 6.48 10.90 -23.70
C GLN A 165 7.42 11.64 -22.74
N ILE A 166 6.88 12.39 -21.79
CA ILE A 166 7.67 13.08 -20.76
C ILE A 166 8.46 12.10 -19.91
N VAL A 167 7.84 10.98 -19.49
CA VAL A 167 8.53 9.93 -18.72
C VAL A 167 9.68 9.32 -19.52
N THR A 168 9.46 9.00 -20.79
CA THR A 168 10.51 8.48 -21.68
C THR A 168 11.66 9.47 -21.84
N ASN A 169 11.36 10.75 -22.07
CA ASN A 169 12.36 11.80 -22.22
C ASN A 169 13.14 12.02 -20.92
N HIS A 170 12.48 11.93 -19.76
CA HIS A 170 13.13 12.02 -18.46
C HIS A 170 14.08 10.84 -18.20
N GLN A 171 13.68 9.61 -18.56
CA GLN A 171 14.54 8.44 -18.48
C GLN A 171 15.76 8.57 -19.40
N ALA A 172 15.56 9.03 -20.64
CA ALA A 172 16.64 9.28 -21.59
C ALA A 172 17.63 10.35 -21.07
N LEU A 173 17.12 11.43 -20.48
CA LEU A 173 17.94 12.46 -19.84
C LEU A 173 18.76 11.89 -18.67
N SER A 174 18.16 11.04 -17.83
CA SER A 174 18.85 10.42 -16.69
C SER A 174 20.06 9.59 -17.12
N GLY A 175 19.91 8.77 -18.17
CA GLY A 175 21.00 7.98 -18.73
C GLY A 175 22.12 8.87 -19.29
N LYS A 176 21.76 9.86 -20.12
CA LYS A 176 22.72 10.80 -20.72
C LYS A 176 23.43 11.68 -19.68
N LEU A 177 22.72 12.09 -18.62
CA LEU A 177 23.30 12.89 -17.53
C LEU A 177 24.34 12.09 -16.74
N SER A 178 24.10 10.80 -16.53
CA SER A 178 25.07 9.93 -15.85
C SER A 178 26.35 9.78 -16.67
N ALA A 179 26.22 9.53 -17.99
CA ALA A 179 27.36 9.46 -18.91
C ALA A 179 28.12 10.79 -18.99
N SER A 180 27.39 11.91 -19.11
CA SER A 180 27.97 13.26 -19.11
C SER A 180 28.77 13.56 -17.83
N THR A 181 28.24 13.22 -16.66
CA THR A 181 28.89 13.46 -15.37
C THR A 181 30.21 12.69 -15.25
N ILE A 182 30.21 11.41 -15.64
CA ILE A 182 31.41 10.56 -15.57
C ILE A 182 32.47 11.05 -16.56
N SER A 183 32.10 11.26 -17.83
CA SER A 183 33.06 11.69 -18.86
C SER A 183 33.64 13.07 -18.56
N TYR A 184 32.81 14.02 -18.10
CA TYR A 184 33.28 15.35 -17.69
C TYR A 184 34.24 15.29 -16.51
N GLY A 185 33.92 14.51 -15.47
CA GLY A 185 34.82 14.31 -14.33
C GLY A 185 36.15 13.68 -14.72
N SER A 186 36.12 12.64 -15.56
CA SER A 186 37.33 11.99 -16.08
C SER A 186 38.19 12.95 -16.91
N ALA A 187 37.58 13.72 -17.81
CA ALA A 187 38.29 14.68 -18.65
C ALA A 187 38.95 15.78 -17.81
N ASN A 188 38.26 16.28 -16.78
CA ASN A 188 38.80 17.33 -15.91
C ASN A 188 39.97 16.81 -15.06
N MET A 189 39.88 15.58 -14.55
CA MET A 189 40.99 14.93 -13.84
C MET A 189 42.21 14.73 -14.74
N GLU A 190 42.01 14.20 -15.96
CA GLU A 190 43.10 13.96 -16.91
C GLU A 190 43.74 15.28 -17.38
N TYR A 191 42.91 16.30 -17.66
CA TYR A 191 43.37 17.64 -18.01
C TYR A 191 44.24 18.26 -16.91
N ASN A 192 43.73 18.32 -15.67
CA ASN A 192 44.48 18.90 -14.56
C ASN A 192 45.79 18.14 -14.30
N LYS A 193 45.76 16.81 -14.34
CA LYS A 193 46.96 15.97 -14.20
C LYS A 193 48.02 16.28 -15.26
N HIS A 194 47.62 16.55 -16.50
CA HIS A 194 48.55 16.88 -17.57
C HIS A 194 49.06 18.33 -17.50
N MET A 195 48.24 19.27 -17.03
CA MET A 195 48.62 20.68 -16.91
C MET A 195 49.46 20.97 -15.65
N GLU A 196 49.24 20.24 -14.55
CA GLU A 196 49.93 20.42 -13.27
C GLU A 196 51.23 19.60 -13.16
N SER A 197 51.50 18.69 -14.12
CA SER A 197 52.71 17.86 -14.11
C SER A 197 53.95 18.65 -14.54
N ASN A 198 54.82 18.98 -13.58
CA ASN A 198 56.13 19.61 -13.82
C ASN A 198 57.14 18.68 -14.54
N ASN A 199 56.84 17.40 -14.70
CA ASN A 199 57.70 16.43 -15.38
C ASN A 199 57.27 16.26 -16.85
N ILE A 200 58.07 16.79 -17.77
CA ILE A 200 57.84 16.70 -19.22
C ILE A 200 58.49 15.40 -19.73
N PRO A 201 57.69 14.40 -20.15
CA PRO A 201 58.22 13.18 -20.73
C PRO A 201 58.85 13.42 -22.11
N ALA A 202 59.58 12.44 -22.65
CA ALA A 202 60.18 12.52 -23.97
C ALA A 202 59.15 12.93 -25.06
N PRO A 203 59.53 13.72 -26.09
CA PRO A 203 58.59 14.29 -27.06
C PRO A 203 57.58 13.31 -27.69
N PRO A 204 57.95 12.07 -28.07
CA PRO A 204 56.98 11.11 -28.63
C PRO A 204 55.92 10.68 -27.61
N VAL A 205 56.31 10.51 -26.35
CA VAL A 205 55.42 10.11 -25.25
C VAL A 205 54.51 11.26 -24.85
N TYR A 206 55.03 12.50 -24.89
CA TYR A 206 54.24 13.70 -24.64
C TYR A 206 53.16 13.88 -25.72
N ALA A 207 53.52 13.74 -27.00
CA ALA A 207 52.55 13.79 -28.10
C ALA A 207 51.45 12.72 -27.95
N ALA A 208 51.81 11.47 -27.63
CA ALA A 208 50.84 10.40 -27.40
C ALA A 208 49.88 10.70 -26.23
N ARG A 209 50.39 11.28 -25.13
CA ARG A 209 49.56 11.70 -23.98
C ARG A 209 48.59 12.81 -24.36
N LEU A 210 49.03 13.81 -25.14
CA LEU A 210 48.15 14.87 -25.63
C LEU A 210 47.05 14.33 -26.55
N SER A 211 47.38 13.39 -27.44
CA SER A 211 46.38 12.74 -28.28
C SER A 211 45.34 11.96 -27.46
N GLN A 212 45.77 11.30 -26.38
CA GLN A 212 44.85 10.61 -25.46
C GLN A 212 43.95 11.61 -24.71
N LEU A 213 44.51 12.70 -24.20
CA LEU A 213 43.76 13.76 -23.52
C LEU A 213 42.71 14.38 -24.46
N LEU A 214 43.07 14.67 -25.71
CA LEU A 214 42.14 15.18 -26.72
C LEU A 214 40.96 14.21 -26.91
N LYS A 215 41.23 12.90 -27.02
CA LYS A 215 40.17 11.89 -27.15
C LYS A 215 39.24 11.85 -25.93
N THR A 216 39.80 11.97 -24.72
CA THR A 216 38.98 12.04 -23.49
C THR A 216 38.12 13.32 -23.47
N LEU A 217 38.69 14.46 -23.87
CA LEU A 217 37.96 15.73 -23.99
C LEU A 217 36.84 15.66 -25.04
N ASP A 218 37.09 15.07 -26.21
CA ASP A 218 36.07 14.89 -27.26
C ASP A 218 34.92 13.99 -26.79
N THR A 219 35.25 12.94 -26.03
CA THR A 219 34.26 12.04 -25.42
C THR A 219 33.39 12.78 -24.40
N ALA A 220 34.01 13.60 -23.54
CA ALA A 220 33.29 14.42 -22.57
C ALA A 220 32.44 15.50 -23.24
N HIS A 221 32.97 16.16 -24.27
CA HIS A 221 32.24 17.16 -25.05
C HIS A 221 30.98 16.55 -25.66
N THR A 222 31.10 15.40 -26.33
CA THR A 222 29.95 14.71 -26.94
C THR A 222 28.92 14.28 -25.90
N ALA A 223 29.36 13.71 -24.77
CA ALA A 223 28.45 13.29 -23.71
C ALA A 223 27.70 14.46 -23.05
N VAL A 224 28.38 15.60 -22.83
CA VAL A 224 27.74 16.83 -22.33
C VAL A 224 26.76 17.39 -23.35
N GLN A 225 27.12 17.42 -24.64
CA GLN A 225 26.25 17.87 -25.71
C GLN A 225 24.97 17.03 -25.80
N ASP A 226 25.08 15.70 -25.67
CA ASP A 226 23.93 14.80 -25.67
C ASP A 226 23.00 15.03 -24.47
N ALA A 227 23.56 15.32 -23.30
CA ALA A 227 22.78 15.65 -22.11
C ALA A 227 22.06 17.01 -22.26
N ILE A 228 22.71 18.01 -22.86
CA ILE A 228 22.11 19.32 -23.15
C ILE A 228 20.93 19.15 -24.12
N THR A 229 21.12 18.43 -25.23
CA THR A 229 20.05 18.21 -26.22
C THR A 229 18.86 17.47 -25.61
N ALA A 230 19.09 16.39 -24.85
CA ALA A 230 18.02 15.69 -24.14
C ALA A 230 17.28 16.57 -23.12
N ARG A 231 18.00 17.47 -22.42
CA ARG A 231 17.37 18.40 -21.48
C ARG A 231 16.51 19.44 -22.20
N SER A 232 16.98 19.96 -23.33
CA SER A 232 16.22 20.91 -24.16
C SER A 232 14.93 20.29 -24.70
N GLU A 233 14.97 19.02 -25.11
CA GLU A 233 13.81 18.29 -25.58
C GLU A 233 12.80 18.05 -24.46
N LEU A 234 13.25 17.67 -23.27
CA LEU A 234 12.38 17.51 -22.11
C LEU A 234 11.66 18.83 -21.75
N ILE A 235 12.40 19.94 -21.71
CA ILE A 235 11.84 21.27 -21.43
C ILE A 235 10.75 21.61 -22.46
N LYS A 236 11.04 21.45 -23.76
CA LYS A 236 10.08 21.73 -24.83
C LYS A 236 8.76 20.94 -24.67
N ASN A 237 8.84 19.66 -24.29
CA ASN A 237 7.64 18.84 -24.08
C ASN A 237 6.85 19.27 -22.83
N LEU A 238 7.54 19.66 -21.76
CA LEU A 238 6.90 20.18 -20.55
C LEU A 238 6.20 21.52 -20.81
N GLU A 239 6.81 22.41 -21.59
CA GLU A 239 6.22 23.68 -21.99
C GLU A 239 4.97 23.49 -22.85
N LEU A 240 5.00 22.54 -23.80
CA LEU A 240 3.83 22.20 -24.62
C LEU A 240 2.66 21.67 -23.77
N LEU A 241 2.96 20.79 -22.80
CA LEU A 241 1.94 20.30 -21.88
C LEU A 241 1.37 21.43 -21.02
N LEU A 242 2.23 22.32 -20.53
CA LEU A 242 1.81 23.49 -19.75
C LEU A 242 0.88 24.40 -20.56
N ASP A 243 1.22 24.67 -21.83
CA ASP A 243 0.42 25.51 -22.72
C ASP A 243 -0.95 24.90 -23.03
N THR A 244 -1.00 23.58 -23.26
CA THR A 244 -2.24 22.83 -23.47
C THR A 244 -3.16 22.96 -22.25
N ASN A 245 -2.62 22.79 -21.05
CA ASN A 245 -3.40 22.92 -19.81
C ASN A 245 -3.84 24.36 -19.54
N LYS A 246 -3.02 25.37 -19.85
CA LYS A 246 -3.41 26.78 -19.76
C LYS A 246 -4.57 27.11 -20.69
N THR A 247 -4.54 26.58 -21.91
CA THR A 247 -5.62 26.76 -22.89
C THR A 247 -6.91 26.09 -22.42
N ALA A 248 -6.83 24.86 -21.92
CA ALA A 248 -7.99 24.16 -21.35
C ALA A 248 -8.60 24.95 -20.17
N LEU A 249 -7.76 25.42 -19.24
CA LEU A 249 -8.19 26.24 -18.10
C LEU A 249 -8.89 27.53 -18.55
N ALA A 250 -8.37 28.21 -19.57
CA ALA A 250 -8.99 29.42 -20.11
C ALA A 250 -10.40 29.15 -20.69
N ASN A 251 -10.56 28.02 -21.40
CA ASN A 251 -11.85 27.61 -21.94
C ASN A 251 -12.85 27.27 -20.82
N GLU A 252 -12.42 26.53 -19.80
CA GLU A 252 -13.25 26.19 -18.64
C GLU A 252 -13.70 27.44 -17.88
N GLN A 253 -12.80 28.41 -17.71
CA GLN A 253 -13.14 29.70 -17.11
C GLN A 253 -14.19 30.45 -17.92
N GLN A 254 -14.05 30.48 -19.25
CA GLN A 254 -15.04 31.10 -20.14
C GLN A 254 -16.41 30.39 -20.03
N GLN A 255 -16.43 29.07 -19.97
CA GLN A 255 -17.67 28.29 -19.79
C GLN A 255 -18.33 28.61 -18.45
N LEU A 256 -17.55 28.75 -17.37
CA LEU A 256 -18.06 29.12 -16.05
C LEU A 256 -18.69 30.52 -16.05
N ASP A 257 -18.05 31.48 -16.72
CA ASP A 257 -18.57 32.84 -16.83
C ASP A 257 -19.89 32.86 -17.61
N GLU A 258 -19.98 32.11 -18.71
CA GLU A 258 -21.21 31.96 -19.50
C GLU A 258 -22.34 31.32 -18.67
N LEU A 259 -22.06 30.26 -17.93
CA LEU A 259 -23.04 29.61 -17.05
C LEU A 259 -23.48 30.54 -15.92
N THR A 260 -22.58 31.36 -15.38
CA THR A 260 -22.90 32.34 -14.33
C THR A 260 -23.81 33.44 -14.86
N MET A 261 -23.54 33.95 -16.06
CA MET A 261 -24.42 34.90 -16.75
C MET A 261 -25.82 34.30 -17.00
N LYS A 262 -25.87 33.07 -17.52
CA LYS A 262 -27.13 32.34 -17.74
C LYS A 262 -27.91 32.13 -16.45
N ARG A 263 -27.25 31.70 -15.37
CA ARG A 263 -27.87 31.52 -14.04
C ARG A 263 -28.45 32.83 -13.52
N THR A 264 -27.71 33.93 -13.64
CA THR A 264 -28.17 35.27 -13.20
C THR A 264 -29.42 35.68 -13.97
N LYS A 265 -29.42 35.51 -15.30
CA LYS A 265 -30.59 35.81 -16.14
C LYS A 265 -31.80 34.97 -15.76
N VAL A 266 -31.64 33.67 -15.53
CA VAL A 266 -32.75 32.79 -15.11
C VAL A 266 -33.27 33.16 -13.73
N THR A 267 -32.38 33.50 -12.79
CA THR A 267 -32.77 33.93 -11.44
C THR A 267 -33.56 35.23 -11.48
N GLU A 268 -33.16 36.18 -12.32
CA GLU A 268 -33.87 37.44 -12.50
C GLU A 268 -35.25 37.24 -13.16
N MET A 269 -35.32 36.44 -14.23
CA MET A 269 -36.62 36.09 -14.84
C MET A 269 -37.54 35.38 -13.85
N LYS A 270 -37.00 34.47 -13.02
CA LYS A 270 -37.76 33.82 -11.94
C LYS A 270 -38.31 34.86 -10.96
N ARG A 271 -37.47 35.78 -10.49
CA ARG A 271 -37.86 36.87 -9.58
C ARG A 271 -38.95 37.76 -10.17
N GLU A 272 -38.84 38.11 -11.46
CA GLU A 272 -39.86 38.89 -12.16
C GLU A 272 -41.21 38.16 -12.24
N VAL A 273 -41.19 36.85 -12.53
CA VAL A 273 -42.41 36.01 -12.56
C VAL A 273 -43.02 35.91 -11.15
N GLU A 274 -42.22 35.67 -10.12
CA GLU A 274 -42.68 35.63 -8.72
C GLU A 274 -43.31 36.96 -8.28
N ASN A 275 -42.70 38.10 -8.63
CA ASN A 275 -43.27 39.42 -8.33
C ASN A 275 -44.60 39.68 -9.05
N LYS A 276 -44.75 39.22 -10.30
CA LYS A 276 -46.02 39.33 -11.03
C LYS A 276 -47.12 38.50 -10.38
N ILE A 277 -46.78 37.30 -9.87
CA ILE A 277 -47.72 36.46 -9.13
C ILE A 277 -48.16 37.18 -7.84
N LEU A 278 -47.22 37.68 -7.04
CA LEU A 278 -47.54 38.41 -5.80
C LEU A 278 -48.44 39.63 -6.05
N SER A 279 -48.08 40.47 -7.02
CA SER A 279 -48.87 41.66 -7.39
C SER A 279 -50.26 41.31 -7.95
N GLY A 280 -50.40 40.13 -8.58
CA GLY A 280 -51.68 39.63 -9.05
C GLY A 280 -52.60 39.12 -7.93
N LEU A 281 -52.03 38.59 -6.84
CA LEU A 281 -52.80 38.17 -5.66
C LEU A 281 -53.32 39.36 -4.84
N ASP A 282 -52.55 40.43 -4.70
CA ASP A 282 -52.95 41.62 -3.93
C ASP A 282 -54.08 42.43 -4.61
N SER A 283 -54.23 42.29 -5.93
CA SER A 283 -55.28 42.97 -6.71
C SER A 283 -56.67 42.34 -6.57
N ASN A 284 -56.79 41.15 -5.97
CA ASN A 284 -58.06 40.44 -5.77
C ASN A 284 -58.59 40.54 -4.32
N GLY A 285 -58.00 41.41 -3.50
CA GLY A 285 -58.26 41.50 -2.07
C GLY A 285 -58.77 42.86 -1.60
N ASN A 286 -59.76 43.47 -2.25
CA ASN A 286 -60.56 44.51 -1.58
C ASN A 286 -61.97 44.72 -2.16
N GLY A 287 -62.96 44.25 -1.41
CA GLY A 287 -64.38 44.57 -1.57
C GLY A 287 -65.10 44.28 -0.26
N SER A 288 -65.23 45.30 0.60
CA SER A 288 -65.80 45.20 1.95
C SER A 288 -67.33 45.45 1.98
N ARG A 289 -68.00 44.79 2.94
CA ARG A 289 -69.18 45.21 3.77
C ARG A 289 -70.54 44.50 3.60
N GLU A 290 -70.89 43.81 4.71
CA GLU A 290 -72.10 43.91 5.55
C GLU A 290 -73.52 43.80 4.96
N GLY A 291 -74.34 42.90 5.54
CA GLY A 291 -75.77 43.18 5.80
C GLY A 291 -76.81 42.13 5.39
N GLU A 292 -77.28 41.36 6.38
CA GLU A 292 -78.69 41.00 6.64
C GLU A 292 -79.48 39.99 5.76
N SER A 293 -80.49 39.41 6.42
CA SER A 293 -81.20 38.15 6.19
C SER A 293 -82.45 38.30 5.30
N ALA A 294 -82.72 37.33 4.40
CA ALA A 294 -84.07 36.80 4.11
C ALA A 294 -84.03 35.62 3.09
N THR A 295 -84.58 34.48 3.50
CA THR A 295 -85.07 33.35 2.67
C THR A 295 -86.35 33.77 1.90
N PRO A 296 -86.85 33.09 0.82
CA PRO A 296 -86.93 31.63 0.69
C PRO A 296 -86.81 30.96 -0.71
N SER A 297 -86.50 29.66 -0.66
CA SER A 297 -87.00 28.54 -1.48
C SER A 297 -86.82 28.52 -3.01
N LYS A 298 -85.94 27.60 -3.47
CA LYS A 298 -86.27 26.50 -4.40
C LYS A 298 -85.13 25.45 -4.42
N SER A 299 -85.40 24.28 -3.84
CA SER A 299 -84.67 23.01 -3.99
C SER A 299 -85.14 22.29 -5.28
N PRO A 300 -84.40 21.31 -5.88
CA PRO A 300 -83.66 20.25 -5.17
C PRO A 300 -82.32 19.79 -5.81
N GLU A 301 -81.73 18.79 -5.13
CA GLU A 301 -80.71 17.84 -5.61
C GLU A 301 -79.22 18.21 -5.44
N GLU A 302 -78.65 17.50 -4.47
CA GLU A 302 -77.26 17.23 -4.18
C GLU A 302 -76.56 16.64 -5.42
N ILE A 303 -75.60 17.37 -5.98
CA ILE A 303 -74.75 16.88 -7.07
C ILE A 303 -73.31 16.88 -6.57
N GLU A 304 -72.76 15.67 -6.53
CA GLU A 304 -71.42 15.28 -6.14
C GLU A 304 -70.33 15.95 -6.99
N ARG A 305 -69.11 15.99 -6.44
CA ARG A 305 -67.92 16.51 -7.10
C ARG A 305 -67.62 15.72 -8.38
N PRO A 306 -67.23 16.37 -9.49
CA PRO A 306 -66.98 15.71 -10.75
C PRO A 306 -65.72 14.84 -10.72
N GLU A 307 -65.87 13.62 -11.24
CA GLU A 307 -64.82 12.62 -11.48
C GLU A 307 -63.87 13.07 -12.59
N VAL A 308 -62.57 12.81 -12.41
CA VAL A 308 -61.57 12.95 -13.48
C VAL A 308 -61.34 11.57 -14.10
N GLU A 309 -62.00 11.31 -15.23
CA GLU A 309 -61.76 10.12 -16.05
C GLU A 309 -60.41 10.18 -16.80
N ALA A 310 -59.88 8.98 -17.04
CA ALA A 310 -58.59 8.68 -17.62
C ALA A 310 -58.50 8.98 -19.14
N LEU A 311 -57.32 9.39 -19.60
CA LEU A 311 -56.93 9.33 -21.00
C LEU A 311 -55.73 8.38 -21.15
N THR A 312 -56.04 7.13 -21.48
CA THR A 312 -55.09 6.16 -22.02
C THR A 312 -54.72 6.55 -23.46
N PRO A 313 -53.45 6.43 -23.90
CA PRO A 313 -53.10 6.50 -25.32
C PRO A 313 -53.64 5.28 -26.12
N PRO A 314 -53.88 5.40 -27.43
CA PRO A 314 -54.45 4.34 -28.29
C PRO A 314 -53.43 3.20 -28.61
N PRO A 315 -53.90 2.06 -29.16
CA PRO A 315 -53.14 0.81 -29.24
C PRO A 315 -52.23 0.71 -30.46
N MET A 316 -51.22 -0.15 -30.39
CA MET A 316 -50.59 -0.79 -31.55
C MET A 316 -50.67 -2.30 -31.34
N ASP A 317 -51.23 -2.95 -32.35
CA ASP A 317 -51.56 -4.37 -32.41
C ASP A 317 -50.34 -5.30 -32.48
N ASP A 318 -50.54 -6.46 -31.83
CA ASP A 318 -50.04 -7.83 -32.05
C ASP A 318 -48.53 -8.06 -32.25
N TYR A 319 -47.92 -8.96 -31.45
CA TYR A 319 -47.73 -10.39 -31.80
C TYR A 319 -47.54 -11.24 -30.52
N GLU A 320 -48.50 -12.15 -30.33
CA GLU A 320 -48.46 -13.51 -29.75
C GLU A 320 -47.44 -13.88 -28.66
N GLU A 321 -47.97 -14.34 -27.52
CA GLU A 321 -47.75 -15.74 -27.10
C GLU A 321 -48.93 -16.23 -26.25
N GLN A 322 -49.47 -17.39 -26.64
CA GLN A 322 -50.74 -17.97 -26.20
C GLN A 322 -50.71 -18.52 -24.76
N GLU A 323 -51.85 -18.33 -24.10
CA GLU A 323 -52.26 -18.85 -22.80
C GLU A 323 -52.22 -20.38 -22.68
N ALA A 324 -52.06 -20.87 -21.45
CA ALA A 324 -53.05 -21.79 -20.89
C ALA A 324 -53.13 -21.65 -19.36
N ALA A 325 -54.34 -21.87 -18.85
CA ALA A 325 -54.85 -21.40 -17.57
C ALA A 325 -54.43 -22.20 -16.31
N ALA A 326 -54.69 -21.56 -15.17
CA ALA A 326 -54.66 -22.00 -13.77
C ALA A 326 -55.48 -23.31 -13.48
N PRO A 327 -55.47 -23.95 -12.27
CA PRO A 327 -55.10 -23.38 -10.96
C PRO A 327 -54.47 -24.30 -9.87
N GLN A 328 -54.14 -23.64 -8.73
CA GLN A 328 -53.98 -24.09 -7.33
C GLN A 328 -52.61 -24.66 -6.86
N HIS A 329 -51.90 -23.93 -5.98
CA HIS A 329 -51.89 -24.17 -4.52
C HIS A 329 -50.99 -23.19 -3.73
N GLU A 330 -51.34 -23.10 -2.44
CA GLU A 330 -50.86 -22.27 -1.31
C GLU A 330 -49.36 -21.91 -1.21
N TYR A 331 -49.11 -20.67 -0.77
CA TYR A 331 -47.83 -20.25 -0.17
C TYR A 331 -48.07 -19.76 1.27
N PRO A 332 -47.35 -20.27 2.28
CA PRO A 332 -47.31 -19.63 3.58
C PRO A 332 -46.26 -18.51 3.60
N GLN A 333 -46.73 -17.38 4.13
CA GLN A 333 -46.03 -16.14 4.41
C GLN A 333 -45.16 -16.30 5.68
N TYR A 334 -43.92 -15.81 5.66
CA TYR A 334 -43.13 -15.58 6.87
C TYR A 334 -42.65 -14.12 6.88
N GLU A 335 -43.29 -13.33 7.75
CA GLU A 335 -42.77 -12.06 8.29
C GLU A 335 -42.04 -12.36 9.61
N GLY A 336 -40.96 -11.62 9.88
CA GLY A 336 -40.11 -11.77 11.09
C GLY A 336 -40.83 -11.42 12.40
N PRO A 337 -40.20 -11.63 13.57
CA PRO A 337 -39.43 -10.51 14.14
C PRO A 337 -38.23 -10.86 15.07
N ASP A 338 -37.38 -9.84 15.27
CA ASP A 338 -36.58 -9.47 16.45
C ASP A 338 -35.88 -10.52 17.32
N LEU A 339 -34.54 -10.58 17.17
CA LEU A 339 -33.60 -11.25 18.06
C LEU A 339 -33.11 -10.31 19.17
N PHE A 340 -33.95 -10.02 20.16
CA PHE A 340 -33.51 -9.46 21.44
C PHE A 340 -34.30 -10.02 22.62
N SER A 341 -34.31 -11.35 22.79
CA SER A 341 -34.65 -11.97 24.09
C SER A 341 -34.60 -13.48 24.00
N THR A 342 -33.51 -14.11 24.44
CA THR A 342 -33.50 -15.38 25.21
C THR A 342 -32.07 -15.86 25.45
N LEU A 343 -31.30 -15.03 26.16
CA LEU A 343 -30.16 -15.46 26.96
C LEU A 343 -30.68 -15.71 28.37
N SER A 344 -31.23 -16.91 28.61
CA SER A 344 -31.47 -17.44 29.96
C SER A 344 -31.89 -18.91 29.92
N ALA A 345 -31.13 -19.72 30.64
CA ALA A 345 -31.33 -21.14 30.97
C ALA A 345 -31.09 -22.12 29.80
N LEU A 346 -30.21 -23.11 29.89
CA LEU A 346 -30.08 -24.10 30.97
C LEU A 346 -28.66 -24.67 31.12
N ASN A 347 -28.50 -25.27 32.29
CA ASN A 347 -27.33 -25.69 33.04
C ASN A 347 -27.13 -27.23 32.89
N GLY A 348 -25.89 -27.75 33.02
CA GLY A 348 -25.66 -29.19 33.30
C GLY A 348 -24.47 -29.87 32.62
N SER A 349 -23.47 -30.26 33.42
CA SER A 349 -22.18 -30.93 33.13
C SER A 349 -22.28 -32.44 32.71
N PRO A 350 -21.21 -33.27 32.77
CA PRO A 350 -20.03 -33.39 31.87
C PRO A 350 -19.73 -34.87 31.43
N ILE A 351 -18.57 -35.10 30.79
CA ILE A 351 -17.81 -36.38 30.66
C ILE A 351 -18.19 -37.35 29.52
N GLY A 352 -17.18 -37.70 28.69
CA GLY A 352 -17.17 -38.91 27.86
C GLY A 352 -15.98 -38.97 26.91
N LYS A 353 -15.20 -40.06 26.98
CA LYS A 353 -13.91 -40.29 26.28
C LYS A 353 -14.11 -40.90 24.88
N ARG A 354 -13.08 -40.71 24.04
CA ARG A 354 -12.47 -41.70 23.11
C ARG A 354 -13.25 -42.06 21.83
N GLU A 355 -12.65 -41.80 20.67
CA GLU A 355 -12.24 -42.88 19.76
C GLU A 355 -11.19 -42.45 18.74
N VAL A 356 -10.32 -43.42 18.46
CA VAL A 356 -9.18 -43.42 17.54
C VAL A 356 -9.69 -43.95 16.21
N ILE A 357 -9.35 -43.30 15.10
CA ILE A 357 -9.37 -43.91 13.77
C ILE A 357 -8.03 -43.57 13.11
N ASP A 358 -7.20 -44.60 12.96
CA ASP A 358 -6.07 -44.67 12.06
C ASP A 358 -6.61 -44.92 10.64
N GLU A 359 -6.15 -44.15 9.66
CA GLU A 359 -6.05 -44.63 8.28
C GLU A 359 -4.81 -44.03 7.61
N MET A 360 -3.91 -44.94 7.24
CA MET A 360 -2.63 -44.73 6.57
C MET A 360 -2.76 -44.20 5.14
N GLY A 361 -1.75 -43.44 4.71
CA GLY A 361 -1.42 -43.27 3.30
C GLY A 361 -0.21 -42.36 3.12
N GLY A 362 0.99 -42.94 3.20
CA GLY A 362 2.25 -42.22 3.34
C GLY A 362 2.90 -41.69 2.07
N MET A 363 3.97 -40.91 2.30
CA MET A 363 5.16 -40.77 1.47
C MET A 363 6.21 -40.02 2.31
N ASP A 364 7.10 -40.75 2.97
CA ASP A 364 8.34 -40.21 3.56
C ASP A 364 9.37 -41.35 3.61
N GLU A 365 10.19 -41.47 2.56
CA GLU A 365 11.38 -42.33 2.60
C GLU A 365 12.37 -41.86 1.52
N LEU A 366 13.04 -40.72 1.74
CA LEU A 366 14.16 -40.29 0.88
C LEU A 366 15.36 -39.65 1.60
N ASP A 367 15.40 -39.55 2.94
CA ASP A 367 16.48 -38.82 3.64
C ASP A 367 17.29 -39.67 4.65
N SER A 368 17.22 -41.00 4.59
CA SER A 368 18.05 -41.89 5.43
C SER A 368 19.51 -41.95 4.94
N ASP A 369 19.71 -42.05 3.62
CA ASP A 369 21.04 -42.31 3.05
C ASP A 369 21.97 -41.08 3.11
N VAL A 370 21.41 -39.87 3.12
CA VAL A 370 22.16 -38.62 3.24
C VAL A 370 22.62 -38.39 4.69
N ALA A 371 21.80 -38.78 5.66
CA ALA A 371 22.14 -38.68 7.08
C ALA A 371 23.24 -39.67 7.49
N GLU A 372 23.34 -40.81 6.83
CA GLU A 372 24.39 -41.80 7.07
C GLU A 372 25.71 -41.42 6.38
N MET A 373 25.64 -40.81 5.18
CA MET A 373 26.81 -40.29 4.46
C MET A 373 27.50 -39.14 5.21
N LEU A 374 26.74 -38.21 5.79
CA LEU A 374 27.28 -37.11 6.61
C LEU A 374 27.91 -37.60 7.93
N ARG A 375 27.43 -38.73 8.47
CA ARG A 375 27.95 -39.30 9.72
C ARG A 375 29.29 -40.02 9.50
N ASN A 376 29.45 -40.67 8.36
CA ASN A 376 30.73 -41.30 7.96
C ASN A 376 31.80 -40.27 7.60
N GLU A 377 31.44 -39.12 7.02
CA GLU A 377 32.39 -38.04 6.74
C GLU A 377 32.94 -37.38 8.02
N ALA A 378 32.10 -37.23 9.04
CA ALA A 378 32.51 -36.68 10.34
C ALA A 378 33.48 -37.62 11.09
N GLN A 379 33.34 -38.95 10.92
CA GLN A 379 34.25 -39.92 11.53
C GLN A 379 35.59 -40.04 10.77
N ALA A 380 35.62 -39.79 9.46
CA ALA A 380 36.84 -39.78 8.67
C ALA A 380 37.78 -38.60 9.00
N GLN A 381 37.24 -37.45 9.41
CA GLN A 381 38.03 -36.26 9.76
C GLN A 381 38.65 -36.31 11.17
N ALA A 382 38.07 -37.07 12.10
CA ALA A 382 38.62 -37.24 13.45
C ALA A 382 39.85 -38.17 13.50
N GLY A 383 40.03 -39.06 12.51
CA GLY A 383 41.14 -40.02 12.45
C GLY A 383 42.49 -39.45 12.00
N GLN A 384 42.52 -38.27 11.36
CA GLN A 384 43.78 -37.69 10.84
C GLN A 384 44.56 -36.85 11.89
N HIS A 385 43.93 -36.46 13.00
CA HIS A 385 44.59 -35.61 14.01
C HIS A 385 45.44 -36.36 15.06
N GLN A 386 45.34 -37.69 15.16
CA GLN A 386 46.15 -38.47 16.11
C GLN A 386 47.52 -38.93 15.57
N HIS A 387 47.74 -38.92 14.25
CA HIS A 387 48.99 -39.42 13.66
C HIS A 387 50.14 -38.39 13.57
N LYS A 388 49.93 -37.14 14.02
CA LYS A 388 50.97 -36.07 13.97
C LYS A 388 51.58 -35.67 15.32
N ARG A 389 51.32 -36.43 16.40
CA ARG A 389 51.87 -36.14 17.74
C ARG A 389 52.96 -37.09 18.25
N ILE A 390 53.53 -37.94 17.39
CA ILE A 390 54.64 -38.84 17.78
C ILE A 390 55.78 -38.71 16.78
N ARG A 391 56.48 -37.57 16.81
CA ARG A 391 57.90 -37.42 16.40
C ARG A 391 58.27 -35.94 16.39
N LEU A 392 58.56 -35.40 17.56
CA LEU A 392 59.56 -34.35 17.75
C LEU A 392 59.68 -34.15 19.26
N ASP A 393 60.73 -34.70 19.86
CA ASP A 393 61.33 -34.24 21.12
C ASP A 393 62.56 -35.12 21.40
N LEU A 394 63.73 -34.63 21.03
CA LEU A 394 64.98 -34.83 21.79
C LEU A 394 66.07 -33.90 21.25
N VAL A 395 66.04 -32.63 21.67
CA VAL A 395 67.21 -31.76 21.72
C VAL A 395 67.10 -30.93 22.99
N VAL A 396 67.92 -31.26 23.98
CA VAL A 396 68.14 -30.46 25.20
C VAL A 396 69.49 -29.76 25.04
N PRO A 397 69.57 -28.45 25.31
CA PRO A 397 70.70 -27.97 26.09
C PRO A 397 70.34 -26.85 27.08
N GLY A 398 70.90 -26.92 28.30
CA GLY A 398 71.16 -25.73 29.13
C GLY A 398 70.89 -25.89 30.64
N GLY A 399 71.90 -25.53 31.44
CA GLY A 399 71.86 -25.28 32.90
C GLY A 399 72.48 -26.42 33.70
N ASP A 400 73.77 -26.40 34.09
CA ASP A 400 74.47 -25.52 35.06
C ASP A 400 73.95 -25.69 36.50
N GLU A 401 74.88 -25.71 37.47
CA GLU A 401 74.80 -26.12 38.90
C GLU A 401 75.10 -27.63 39.06
N ASP A 402 76.23 -28.09 39.60
CA ASP A 402 76.94 -27.68 40.81
C ASP A 402 78.45 -27.94 40.71
N GLY A 403 79.25 -26.99 41.20
CA GLY A 403 80.67 -27.16 41.44
C GLY A 403 81.03 -26.67 42.83
N GLU A 404 81.12 -27.59 43.80
CA GLU A 404 81.90 -27.38 45.02
C GLU A 404 82.16 -28.73 45.74
N TYR A 405 83.41 -29.24 45.70
CA TYR A 405 84.25 -29.52 46.89
C TYR A 405 85.44 -30.45 46.54
N HIS A 406 86.64 -29.93 46.83
CA HIS A 406 87.99 -30.52 46.78
C HIS A 406 88.22 -31.62 47.84
N PRO A 407 89.33 -32.40 47.87
CA PRO A 407 90.67 -32.17 47.31
C PRO A 407 91.15 -33.13 46.22
#